data_AF-A0A653F3U7-F1
#
_entry.id   AF-A0A653F3U7-F1
#
_cell.length_a   1.000
_cell.length_b   1.000
_cell.length_c   1.000
_cell.angle_alpha   90.00
_cell.angle_beta   90.00
_cell.angle_gamma   90.00
#
_symmetry.space_group_name_H-M   'P 1'
#
loop_
_entity.id
_entity.type
_entity.pdbx_description
1 polymer ?
#
loop_
_entity_poly.entity_id
_entity_poly.type
_entity_poly.pdbx_seq_one_letter_code
_entity_poly.pdbx_strand_id
1 'polypeptide(L)'
;MVYIPPGCPWVNGYIESFNNRLRKECLNRNHWNTLFEARVVIGDFKHEHNHRHRHSALGYRTPAEYASACRHTHTPVACEIN
;
A
#
# COMPACT_ATOMS: atom_id res chain seq x y z
N MET A 1 -2.20 -11.29 -5.87
CA MET A 1 -2.12 -10.09 -6.74
C MET A 1 -3.54 -9.71 -7.10
N VAL A 2 -3.94 -8.47 -6.84
CA VAL A 2 -5.26 -7.95 -7.25
C VAL A 2 -5.18 -7.59 -8.72
N TYR A 3 -6.02 -8.21 -9.55
CA TYR A 3 -6.14 -7.87 -10.95
C TYR A 3 -6.82 -6.51 -11.07
N ILE A 4 -6.16 -5.54 -11.71
CA ILE A 4 -6.74 -4.25 -12.05
C ILE A 4 -7.17 -4.33 -13.52
N PRO A 5 -8.47 -4.29 -13.83
CA PRO A 5 -8.93 -4.32 -15.20
C PRO A 5 -8.42 -3.08 -15.97
N PRO A 6 -8.07 -3.23 -17.26
CA PRO A 6 -7.69 -2.11 -18.10
C PRO A 6 -8.84 -1.10 -18.19
N GLY A 7 -8.53 0.20 -18.15
CA GLY A 7 -9.54 1.27 -18.17
C GLY A 7 -10.04 1.74 -16.81
N CYS A 8 -9.51 1.21 -15.70
CA CYS A 8 -10.05 1.43 -14.35
C CYS A 8 -9.02 2.02 -13.39
N PRO A 9 -8.44 3.20 -13.72
CA PRO A 9 -7.34 3.79 -12.96
C PRO A 9 -7.72 4.16 -11.52
N TRP A 10 -9.01 4.40 -11.23
CA TRP A 10 -9.49 4.71 -9.88
C TRP A 10 -9.27 3.57 -8.87
N VAL A 11 -9.16 2.32 -9.34
CA VAL A 11 -8.86 1.16 -8.48
C VAL A 11 -7.41 1.19 -7.97
N ASN A 12 -6.53 1.95 -8.64
CA ASN A 12 -5.12 2.08 -8.31
C ASN A 12 -4.84 3.08 -7.17
N GLY A 13 -5.83 3.84 -6.71
CA GLY A 13 -5.62 4.95 -5.77
C GLY A 13 -4.93 4.54 -4.45
N TYR A 14 -5.15 3.31 -3.98
CA TYR A 14 -4.47 2.77 -2.81
C TYR A 14 -2.95 2.66 -3.02
N ILE A 15 -2.51 2.04 -4.13
CA ILE A 15 -1.08 1.82 -4.37
C ILE A 15 -0.38 3.13 -4.75
N GLU A 16 -1.09 4.05 -5.40
CA GLU A 16 -0.59 5.41 -5.67
C GLU A 16 -0.33 6.18 -4.37
N SER A 17 -1.26 6.11 -3.42
CA SER A 17 -1.09 6.73 -2.09
C SER A 17 0.10 6.14 -1.34
N PHE A 18 0.24 4.81 -1.34
CA PHE A 18 1.40 4.12 -0.77
C PHE A 18 2.71 4.58 -1.43
N ASN A 19 2.78 4.58 -2.77
CA ASN A 19 3.99 4.95 -3.51
C ASN A 19 4.40 6.41 -3.27
N ASN A 20 3.43 7.34 -3.23
CA ASN A 20 3.69 8.73 -2.93
C ASN A 20 4.30 8.89 -1.52
N ARG A 21 3.76 8.17 -0.54
CA ARG A 21 4.24 8.20 0.84
C ARG A 21 5.62 7.56 0.98
N LEU A 22 5.84 6.39 0.38
CA LEU A 22 7.15 5.74 0.32
C LEU A 22 8.21 6.69 -0.23
N ARG A 23 7.90 7.39 -1.32
CA ARG A 23 8.81 8.38 -1.91
C ARG A 23 9.10 9.54 -0.95
N LYS A 24 8.07 10.15 -0.36
CA LYS A 24 8.22 11.34 0.50
C LYS A 24 8.87 11.05 1.85
N GLU A 25 8.54 9.93 2.47
CA GLU A 25 8.90 9.62 3.86
C GLU A 25 10.12 8.70 3.95
N CYS A 26 10.34 7.82 2.97
CA CYS A 26 11.46 6.88 2.97
C CYS A 26 12.51 7.29 1.94
N LEU A 27 12.19 7.27 0.64
CA LEU A 27 13.22 7.38 -0.40
C LEU A 27 13.88 8.77 -0.43
N ASN A 28 13.10 9.84 -0.35
CA ASN A 28 13.64 11.21 -0.44
C ASN A 28 14.38 11.66 0.84
N ARG A 29 14.24 10.93 1.96
CA ARG A 29 14.88 11.27 3.23
C ARG A 29 16.17 10.51 3.49
N ASN A 30 16.44 9.46 2.71
CA ASN A 30 17.56 8.58 2.94
C ASN A 30 18.50 8.59 1.72
N HIS A 31 19.81 8.63 2.00
CA HIS A 31 20.85 8.34 1.02
C HIS A 31 21.59 7.09 1.50
N TRP A 32 21.50 6.01 0.74
CA TRP A 32 22.12 4.73 1.10
C TRP A 32 23.40 4.53 0.31
N ASN A 33 24.41 3.98 0.99
CA ASN A 33 25.69 3.65 0.36
C ASN A 33 25.72 2.21 -0.17
N THR A 34 24.77 1.37 0.27
CA THR A 34 24.69 -0.04 -0.14
C THR A 34 23.25 -0.48 -0.41
N LEU A 35 23.09 -1.47 -1.29
CA LEU A 35 21.79 -2.08 -1.55
C LEU A 35 21.23 -2.80 -0.33
N PHE A 36 22.09 -3.32 0.56
CA PHE A 36 21.64 -4.00 1.77
C PHE A 36 20.94 -3.02 2.72
N GLU A 37 21.54 -1.86 2.95
CA GLU A 37 20.97 -0.79 3.76
C GLU A 37 19.60 -0.34 3.22
N ALA A 38 19.51 -0.10 1.91
CA ALA A 38 18.25 0.25 1.27
C ALA A 38 17.16 -0.83 1.46
N ARG A 39 17.52 -2.12 1.36
CA ARG A 39 16.58 -3.23 1.57
C ARG A 39 16.06 -3.30 3.00
N VAL A 40 16.92 -3.09 3.99
CA VAL A 40 16.52 -3.08 5.40
C VAL A 40 15.58 -1.90 5.66
N VAL A 41 15.97 -0.69 5.28
CA VAL A 41 15.17 0.53 5.52
C VAL A 41 13.80 0.47 4.83
N ILE A 42 13.74 0.01 3.58
CA ILE A 42 12.47 -0.16 2.86
C ILE A 42 11.61 -1.27 3.50
N GLY A 43 12.25 -2.34 3.98
CA GLY A 43 11.58 -3.42 4.71
C GLY A 43 10.93 -2.93 6.00
N ASP A 44 11.68 -2.17 6.80
CA ASP A 44 11.22 -1.57 8.04
C ASP A 44 10.09 -0.57 7.79
N PHE A 45 10.24 0.31 6.80
CA PHE A 45 9.18 1.24 6.39
C PHE A 45 7.89 0.50 6.01
N LYS A 46 8.00 -0.59 5.25
CA LYS A 46 6.84 -1.39 4.87
C LYS A 46 6.17 -2.04 6.10
N HIS A 47 6.96 -2.52 7.06
CA HIS A 47 6.44 -3.07 8.31
C HIS A 47 5.70 -1.99 9.11
N GLU A 48 6.33 -0.83 9.32
CA GLU A 48 5.73 0.32 10.00
C GLU A 48 4.41 0.76 9.34
N HIS A 49 4.40 0.87 8.01
CA HIS A 49 3.20 1.24 7.26
C HIS A 49 2.06 0.23 7.46
N ASN A 50 2.36 -1.06 7.37
CA ASN A 50 1.33 -2.11 7.49
C ASN A 50 0.82 -2.33 8.91
N HIS A 51 1.64 -2.08 9.94
CA HIS A 51 1.31 -2.43 11.33
C HIS A 51 1.06 -1.24 12.25
N ARG A 52 1.44 -0.01 11.87
CA ARG A 52 1.28 1.17 12.72
C ARG A 52 0.49 2.28 12.07
N HIS A 53 0.47 2.35 10.74
CA HIS A 53 -0.23 3.42 10.05
C HIS A 53 -1.74 3.15 10.00
N ARG A 54 -2.52 3.99 10.69
CA ARG A 54 -3.98 3.89 10.71
C ARG A 54 -4.57 4.66 9.53
N HIS A 55 -5.44 4.02 8.76
CA HIS A 55 -6.09 4.62 7.61
C HIS A 55 -7.55 4.95 7.92
N SER A 56 -7.96 6.21 7.72
CA SER A 56 -9.36 6.63 7.89
C SER A 56 -10.32 5.82 7.01
N ALA A 57 -9.91 5.51 5.78
CA ALA A 57 -10.67 4.66 4.85
C ALA A 57 -10.88 3.21 5.35
N LEU A 58 -10.04 2.72 6.28
CA LEU A 58 -10.15 1.41 6.90
C LEU A 58 -10.79 1.47 8.30
N GLY A 59 -11.49 2.56 8.62
CA GLY A 59 -12.07 2.77 9.94
C GLY A 59 -11.02 2.99 11.03
N TYR A 60 -9.93 3.68 10.70
CA TYR A 60 -8.76 3.91 11.56
C TYR A 60 -8.04 2.64 12.01
N ARG A 61 -8.17 1.55 11.25
CA ARG A 61 -7.38 0.34 11.41
C ARG A 61 -6.11 0.41 10.58
N THR A 62 -5.10 -0.33 11.00
CA THR A 62 -3.91 -0.56 10.19
C THR A 62 -4.20 -1.54 9.05
N PRO A 63 -3.42 -1.54 7.95
CA PRO A 63 -3.61 -2.50 6.87
C PRO A 63 -3.58 -3.96 7.35
N ALA A 64 -2.70 -4.28 8.31
CA ALA A 64 -2.60 -5.62 8.88
C ALA A 64 -3.84 -6.00 9.71
N GLU A 65 -4.37 -5.09 10.54
CA GLU A 65 -5.61 -5.32 11.29
C GLU A 65 -6.83 -5.43 10.39
N TYR A 66 -6.87 -4.62 9.32
CA TYR A 66 -7.93 -4.75 8.32
C TYR A 66 -7.83 -6.10 7.64
N ALA A 67 -6.64 -6.50 7.16
CA ALA A 67 -6.42 -7.79 6.49
C ALA A 67 -6.76 -9.00 7.38
N SER A 68 -6.45 -8.96 8.68
CA SER A 68 -6.78 -10.05 9.62
C SER A 68 -8.28 -10.14 9.92
N ALA A 69 -8.98 -9.00 9.95
CA ALA A 69 -10.42 -8.93 10.15
C ALA A 69 -11.24 -9.12 8.85
N CYS A 70 -10.60 -8.96 7.69
CA CYS A 70 -11.23 -9.07 6.39
C CYS A 70 -11.68 -10.51 6.11
N ARG A 71 -13.00 -10.69 6.09
CA ARG A 71 -13.65 -11.91 5.58
C ARG A 71 -14.13 -11.75 4.14
N HIS A 72 -13.78 -10.64 3.50
CA HIS A 72 -14.24 -10.30 2.16
C HIS A 72 -13.61 -11.26 1.14
N THR A 73 -14.43 -12.15 0.59
CA THR A 73 -14.13 -12.78 -0.70
C THR A 73 -13.94 -11.64 -1.69
N HIS A 74 -12.79 -11.64 -2.38
CA HIS A 74 -12.42 -10.58 -3.30
C HIS A 74 -13.39 -10.59 -4.48
N THR A 75 -14.52 -9.88 -4.37
CA THR A 75 -15.45 -9.71 -5.48
C THR A 75 -14.71 -8.90 -6.54
N PRO A 76 -14.46 -9.44 -7.74
CA PRO A 76 -13.83 -8.65 -8.79
C PRO A 76 -14.74 -7.46 -9.04
N VAL A 77 -14.18 -6.25 -8.89
CA VAL A 77 -14.86 -5.04 -9.33
C VAL A 77 -14.92 -5.13 -10.85
N ALA A 78 -16.05 -5.61 -11.37
CA ALA A 78 -16.30 -5.59 -12.81
C ALA A 78 -16.34 -4.13 -13.21
N CYS A 79 -15.30 -3.71 -13.93
CA CYS A 79 -15.25 -2.39 -14.51
C CYS A 79 -16.05 -2.45 -15.80
N GLU A 80 -17.33 -2.12 -15.71
CA GLU A 80 -18.19 -2.00 -16.88
C GLU A 80 -17.77 -0.72 -17.62
N ILE A 81 -16.92 -0.90 -18.63
CA ILE A 81 -16.61 0.13 -19.61
C ILE A 81 -17.87 0.26 -20.47
N ASN A 82 -18.64 1.33 -20.25
CA ASN A 82 -19.75 1.71 -21.10
C ASN A 82 -19.23 2.16 -22.48
#